data_AF-A0A399TFH0-F1
#
_entry.id   AF-A0A399TFH0-F1
#
_cell.length_a   1.000
_cell.length_b   1.000
_cell.length_c   1.000
_cell.angle_alpha   90.00
_cell.angle_beta   90.00
_cell.angle_gamma   90.00
#
_symmetry.space_group_name_H-M   'P 1'
#
loop_
_entity.id
_entity.type
_entity.pdbx_description
1 polymer ?
#
loop_
_entity_poly.entity_id
_entity_poly.type
_entity_poly.pdbx_seq_one_letter_code
_entity_poly.pdbx_strand_id
1 'polypeptide(L)'
;MDADAFVSAIRRRFAASPSLAPEKTWVAGRVCADGSAVILYADGHGRLLGRRWVLERLAARFAPRDARSLADAVYPNEVIEPDGPTTALDVDWADGLVEDPSRVGWVVNAWTHDEPSASG
;
A
#
# COMPACT_ATOMS: atom_id res chain seq x y z
N MET A 1 -6.11 -1.02 -15.29
CA MET A 1 -6.09 -1.86 -14.08
C MET A 1 -7.28 -1.44 -13.23
N ASP A 2 -8.08 -2.36 -12.68
CA ASP A 2 -9.17 -2.01 -11.77
C ASP A 2 -8.62 -1.79 -10.36
N ALA A 3 -8.63 -0.53 -9.91
CA ALA A 3 -7.99 -0.13 -8.67
C ALA A 3 -8.79 -0.53 -7.42
N ASP A 4 -10.12 -0.41 -7.48
CA ASP A 4 -11.01 -0.84 -6.39
C ASP A 4 -10.95 -2.35 -6.19
N ALA A 5 -10.89 -3.11 -7.29
CA ALA A 5 -10.69 -4.55 -7.24
C ALA A 5 -9.33 -4.91 -6.62
N PHE A 6 -8.27 -4.13 -6.88
CA PHE A 6 -6.96 -4.32 -6.29
C PHE A 6 -6.98 -4.09 -4.77
N VAL A 7 -7.50 -2.95 -4.31
CA VAL A 7 -7.63 -2.61 -2.88
C VAL A 7 -8.46 -3.69 -2.15
N SER A 8 -9.57 -4.10 -2.75
CA SER A 8 -10.44 -5.17 -2.22
C SER A 8 -9.73 -6.52 -2.16
N ALA A 9 -8.86 -6.83 -3.13
CA ALA A 9 -8.07 -8.06 -3.13
C ALA A 9 -6.98 -8.04 -2.04
N ILE A 10 -6.28 -6.93 -1.83
CA ILE A 10 -5.32 -6.78 -0.72
C ILE A 10 -6.01 -6.95 0.64
N ARG A 11 -7.17 -6.30 0.85
CA ARG A 11 -7.95 -6.47 2.09
C ARG A 11 -8.30 -7.93 2.35
N ARG A 12 -8.71 -8.66 1.30
CA ARG A 12 -8.99 -10.11 1.41
C ARG A 12 -7.75 -10.92 1.78
N ARG A 13 -6.56 -10.53 1.33
CA ARG A 13 -5.30 -11.20 1.68
C ARG A 13 -4.93 -11.02 3.15
N PHE A 14 -5.12 -9.83 3.71
CA PHE A 14 -5.01 -9.62 5.17
C PHE A 14 -5.92 -10.57 5.96
N ALA A 15 -7.18 -10.73 5.53
CA ALA A 15 -8.12 -11.62 6.22
C ALA A 15 -7.83 -13.12 6.02
N ALA A 16 -7.34 -13.51 4.83
CA ALA A 16 -7.15 -14.91 4.45
C ALA A 16 -5.79 -15.48 4.85
N SER A 17 -4.80 -14.64 5.16
CA SER A 17 -3.43 -15.07 5.41
C SER A 17 -2.82 -14.45 6.68
N PRO A 18 -3.49 -14.59 7.84
CA PRO A 18 -2.93 -14.12 9.10
C PRO A 18 -1.63 -14.85 9.47
N SER A 19 -1.37 -16.05 8.94
CA SER A 19 -0.09 -16.74 9.18
C SER A 19 1.10 -16.16 8.43
N LEU A 20 0.88 -15.39 7.36
CA LEU A 20 1.98 -14.85 6.54
C LEU A 20 2.54 -13.54 7.09
N ALA A 21 1.70 -12.73 7.75
CA ALA A 21 2.12 -11.53 8.48
C ALA A 21 1.22 -11.37 9.72
N PRO A 22 1.37 -12.25 10.73
CA PRO A 22 0.49 -12.30 11.91
C PRO A 22 0.48 -11.01 12.73
N GLU A 23 1.56 -10.24 12.64
CA GLU A 23 1.70 -8.95 13.27
C GLU A 23 0.99 -7.82 12.52
N LYS A 24 0.59 -8.01 11.25
CA LYS A 24 0.03 -6.93 10.43
C LYS A 24 -1.49 -7.03 10.34
N THR A 25 -2.17 -5.94 10.70
CA THR A 25 -3.63 -5.86 10.69
C THR A 25 -4.10 -4.79 9.72
N TRP A 26 -4.99 -5.16 8.80
CA TRP A 26 -5.65 -4.21 7.91
C TRP A 26 -6.35 -3.09 8.69
N VAL A 27 -6.11 -1.84 8.32
CA VAL A 27 -6.82 -0.68 8.86
C VAL A 27 -7.78 -0.12 7.82
N ALA A 28 -7.26 0.32 6.68
CA ALA A 28 -8.05 0.97 5.63
C ALA A 28 -7.35 0.91 4.28
N GLY A 29 -8.06 1.28 3.22
CA GLY A 29 -7.46 1.49 1.91
C GLY A 29 -8.39 2.23 0.97
N ARG A 30 -7.80 2.91 -0.01
CA ARG A 30 -8.53 3.66 -1.04
C ARG A 30 -7.80 3.68 -2.36
N VAL A 31 -8.55 4.05 -3.39
CA VAL A 31 -8.03 4.49 -4.68
C VAL A 31 -7.96 6.02 -4.66
N CYS A 32 -6.84 6.58 -5.11
CA CYS A 32 -6.68 8.01 -5.29
C CYS A 32 -7.02 8.40 -6.74
N ALA A 33 -7.33 9.68 -6.97
CA ALA A 33 -7.74 10.19 -8.28
C ALA A 33 -6.66 10.01 -9.38
N ASP A 34 -5.39 9.91 -8.97
CA ASP A 34 -4.24 9.65 -9.85
C ASP A 34 -4.07 8.17 -10.24
N GLY A 35 -5.00 7.30 -9.85
CA GLY A 35 -4.94 5.86 -10.13
C GLY A 35 -3.98 5.09 -9.21
N SER A 36 -3.48 5.73 -8.16
CA SER A 36 -2.73 5.04 -7.11
C SER A 36 -3.65 4.36 -6.10
N ALA A 37 -3.17 3.26 -5.51
CA ALA A 37 -3.81 2.60 -4.38
C ALA A 37 -3.05 2.92 -3.10
N VAL A 38 -3.76 3.33 -2.06
CA VAL A 38 -3.23 3.56 -0.71
C VAL A 38 -3.79 2.49 0.21
N ILE A 39 -2.93 1.86 0.99
CA ILE A 39 -3.29 0.85 1.99
C ILE A 39 -2.65 1.22 3.32
N LEU A 40 -3.46 1.20 4.38
CA LEU A 40 -3.06 1.41 5.76
C LEU A 40 -3.22 0.12 6.55
N TYR A 41 -2.22 -0.19 7.37
CA TYR A 41 -2.24 -1.33 8.28
C TYR A 41 -1.49 -0.99 9.57
N ALA A 42 -1.88 -1.63 10.66
CA ALA A 42 -1.14 -1.57 11.91
C ALA A 42 -0.10 -2.70 11.94
N ASP A 43 1.07 -2.44 12.48
CA ASP A 43 2.02 -3.50 12.84
C ASP A 43 1.73 -4.07 14.24
N GLY A 44 2.44 -5.14 14.61
CA GLY A 44 2.25 -5.82 15.90
C GLY A 44 2.66 -5.00 17.12
N HIS A 45 3.16 -3.78 16.90
CA HIS A 45 3.55 -2.82 17.91
C HIS A 45 2.61 -1.60 17.96
N GLY A 46 1.50 -1.64 17.20
CA GLY A 46 0.50 -0.57 17.18
C GLY A 46 0.91 0.66 16.38
N ARG A 47 1.98 0.59 15.58
CA ARG A 47 2.35 1.66 14.65
C ARG A 47 1.44 1.58 13.43
N LEU A 48 0.90 2.73 13.03
CA LEU A 48 0.10 2.86 11.83
C LEU A 48 1.01 3.10 10.62
N LEU A 49 0.96 2.19 9.66
CA LEU A 49 1.82 2.18 8.48
C LEU A 49 0.99 2.40 7.22
N GLY A 50 1.57 3.14 6.27
CA GLY A 50 0.97 3.42 4.97
C GLY A 50 1.86 3.00 3.81
N ARG A 51 1.24 2.40 2.79
CA ARG A 51 1.88 2.14 1.48
C ARG A 51 1.01 2.73 0.37
N ARG A 52 1.66 3.33 -0.62
CA ARG A 52 1.05 3.81 -1.86
C ARG A 52 1.70 3.08 -3.04
N TRP A 53 0.90 2.69 -4.03
CA TRP A 53 1.40 2.17 -5.30
C TRP A 53 0.70 2.83 -6.48
N VAL A 54 1.47 3.27 -7.48
CA VAL A 54 0.92 3.65 -8.80
C VAL A 54 0.66 2.37 -9.58
N LEU A 55 -0.62 2.01 -9.76
CA LEU A 55 -0.99 0.68 -10.23
C LEU A 55 -0.52 0.35 -11.65
N GLU A 56 -0.41 1.36 -12.51
CA GLU A 56 0.13 1.17 -13.87
C GLU A 56 1.60 0.74 -13.84
N ARG A 57 2.44 1.45 -13.07
CA ARG A 57 3.86 1.12 -12.91
C ARG A 57 4.03 -0.22 -12.19
N LEU A 58 3.16 -0.51 -11.22
CA LEU A 58 3.16 -1.79 -10.52
C LEU A 58 2.80 -2.95 -11.47
N ALA A 59 1.81 -2.75 -12.34
CA ALA A 59 1.44 -3.73 -13.35
C ALA A 59 2.57 -3.97 -14.36
N ALA A 60 3.31 -2.94 -14.76
CA ALA A 60 4.48 -3.11 -15.63
C ALA A 60 5.58 -3.99 -14.97
N ARG A 61 5.76 -3.90 -13.64
CA ARG A 61 6.73 -4.71 -12.89
C ARG A 61 6.30 -6.18 -12.76
N PHE A 62 5.04 -6.43 -12.43
CA PHE A 62 4.56 -7.78 -12.10
C PHE A 62 3.87 -8.51 -13.27
N ALA A 63 3.60 -7.82 -14.38
CA ALA A 63 2.87 -8.32 -15.53
C ALA A 63 1.59 -9.12 -15.16
N PRO A 64 0.69 -8.55 -14.34
CA PRO A 64 -0.51 -9.24 -13.87
C PRO A 64 -1.51 -9.44 -15.00
N ARG A 65 -2.38 -10.44 -14.86
CA ARG A 65 -3.52 -10.67 -15.77
C ARG A 65 -4.70 -9.75 -15.44
N ASP A 66 -4.87 -9.45 -14.16
CA ASP A 66 -5.95 -8.65 -13.59
C ASP A 66 -5.56 -8.08 -12.22
N ALA A 67 -6.42 -7.26 -11.64
CA ALA A 67 -6.19 -6.61 -10.33
C ALA A 67 -5.99 -7.61 -9.18
N ARG A 68 -6.65 -8.77 -9.23
CA ARG A 68 -6.52 -9.82 -8.21
C ARG A 68 -5.15 -10.47 -8.29
N SER A 69 -4.71 -10.85 -9.48
CA SER A 69 -3.37 -11.42 -9.70
C SER A 69 -2.26 -10.42 -9.35
N LEU A 70 -2.49 -9.12 -9.54
CA LEU A 70 -1.56 -8.09 -9.07
C LEU A 70 -1.50 -8.05 -7.53
N ALA A 71 -2.64 -8.04 -6.84
CA ALA A 71 -2.67 -8.08 -5.38
C ALA A 71 -2.02 -9.35 -4.82
N ASP A 72 -2.22 -10.49 -5.48
CA ASP A 72 -1.63 -11.78 -5.11
C ASP A 72 -0.10 -11.79 -5.24
N ALA A 73 0.45 -11.02 -6.18
CA ALA A 73 1.89 -10.81 -6.30
C ALA A 73 2.40 -9.77 -5.30
N VAL A 74 1.70 -8.65 -5.14
CA VAL A 74 2.13 -7.54 -4.28
C VAL A 74 2.11 -7.90 -2.80
N TYR A 75 1.08 -8.61 -2.35
CA TYR A 75 0.92 -8.93 -0.92
C TYR A 75 2.15 -9.64 -0.31
N PRO A 76 2.65 -10.77 -0.85
CA PRO A 76 3.85 -11.41 -0.34
C PRO A 76 5.13 -10.60 -0.54
N ASN A 77 5.27 -9.88 -1.65
CA ASN A 77 6.52 -9.21 -2.01
C ASN A 77 6.69 -7.81 -1.40
N GLU A 78 5.59 -7.15 -1.05
CA GLU A 78 5.62 -5.76 -0.59
C GLU A 78 4.94 -5.60 0.77
N VAL A 79 3.86 -6.32 1.05
CA VAL A 79 3.08 -6.11 2.28
C VAL A 79 3.57 -7.00 3.41
N ILE A 80 3.89 -8.26 3.14
CA ILE A 80 4.37 -9.21 4.15
C ILE A 80 5.82 -8.94 4.56
N GLU A 81 6.69 -8.58 3.60
CA GLU A 81 8.10 -8.25 3.87
C GLU A 81 8.25 -7.28 5.05
N PRO A 82 9.28 -7.46 5.91
CA PRO A 82 9.53 -6.57 7.04
C PRO A 82 9.46 -5.12 6.60
N ASP A 83 8.74 -4.31 7.37
CA ASP A 83 8.62 -2.91 7.03
C ASP A 83 9.99 -2.23 7.17
N GLY A 84 10.45 -1.65 6.08
CA GLY A 84 11.64 -0.81 6.07
C GLY A 84 11.44 0.47 6.89
N PRO A 85 12.41 1.41 6.84
CA PRO A 85 12.23 2.70 7.49
C PRO A 85 10.96 3.39 7.00
N THR A 86 10.25 4.03 7.94
CA THR A 86 9.09 4.84 7.65
C THR A 86 9.45 6.31 7.78
N THR A 87 8.79 7.15 6.99
CA THR A 87 8.94 8.60 7.05
C THR A 87 7.59 9.25 7.24
N ALA A 88 7.56 10.36 7.97
CA ALA A 88 6.41 11.26 7.97
C ALA A 88 6.42 12.01 6.64
N LEU A 89 5.29 12.03 5.93
CA LEU A 89 5.12 12.78 4.69
C LEU A 89 3.96 13.76 4.87
N ASP A 90 4.15 14.98 4.37
CA ASP A 90 3.11 16.00 4.29
C ASP A 90 2.25 15.74 3.03
N VAL A 91 1.34 14.77 3.13
CA VAL A 91 0.49 14.29 2.03
C VAL A 91 -0.92 13.96 2.55
N ASP A 92 -1.92 14.08 1.69
CA ASP A 92 -3.35 13.87 1.99
C ASP A 92 -3.81 12.41 1.79
N TRP A 93 -2.86 11.49 1.56
CA TRP A 93 -3.13 10.12 1.13
C TRP A 93 -3.96 9.29 2.13
N ALA A 94 -3.93 9.66 3.41
CA ALA A 94 -4.67 8.99 4.48
C ALA A 94 -5.92 9.76 4.95
N ASP A 95 -6.23 10.90 4.33
CA ASP A 95 -7.38 11.71 4.72
C ASP A 95 -8.70 10.94 4.60
N GLY A 96 -9.50 10.97 5.66
CA GLY A 96 -10.77 10.24 5.74
C GLY A 96 -10.63 8.72 5.91
N LEU A 97 -9.42 8.16 5.94
CA LEU A 97 -9.20 6.74 6.23
C LEU A 97 -9.00 6.46 7.72
N VAL A 98 -8.48 7.43 8.46
CA VAL A 98 -8.20 7.37 9.89
C VAL A 98 -8.49 8.72 10.54
N GLU A 99 -8.67 8.73 11.86
CA GLU A 99 -8.96 9.96 12.64
C GLU A 99 -7.82 10.97 12.60
N ASP A 100 -6.57 10.48 12.63
CA ASP A 100 -5.37 11.32 12.59
C ASP A 100 -4.40 10.80 11.50
N PRO A 101 -4.52 11.35 10.27
CA PRO A 101 -3.65 10.99 9.14
C PRO A 101 -2.16 11.27 9.40
N SER A 102 -1.82 12.22 10.27
CA SER A 102 -0.43 12.60 10.55
C SER A 102 0.37 11.52 11.29
N ARG A 103 -0.33 10.56 11.90
CA ARG A 103 0.28 9.41 12.59
C ARG A 103 0.74 8.30 11.65
N VAL A 104 0.42 8.38 10.36
CA VAL A 104 0.79 7.37 9.38
C VAL A 104 2.27 7.47 9.07
N GLY A 105 3.03 6.42 9.41
CA GLY A 105 4.39 6.24 8.94
C GLY A 105 4.37 5.64 7.54
N TRP A 106 4.84 6.40 6.54
CA TRP A 106 4.87 5.93 5.16
C TRP A 106 6.11 5.09 4.91
N VAL A 107 5.92 3.84 4.48
CA VAL A 107 7.05 2.95 4.21
C VAL A 107 7.82 3.45 2.99
N VAL A 108 9.12 3.68 3.16
CA VAL A 108 10.00 4.10 2.06
C VAL A 108 10.21 2.93 1.10
N ASN A 109 9.72 3.08 -0.12
CA ASN A 109 9.84 2.14 -1.22
C ASN A 109 9.94 2.93 -2.53
N ALA A 110 10.10 2.23 -3.66
CA ALA A 110 10.19 2.85 -4.98
C ALA A 110 8.92 3.63 -5.43
N TRP A 111 7.88 3.63 -4.59
CA TRP A 111 6.55 4.17 -4.88
C TRP A 111 6.17 5.34 -3.98
N THR A 112 6.84 5.51 -2.83
CA THR A 112 6.66 6.65 -1.92
C THR A 112 7.41 7.89 -2.38
N HIS A 113 8.31 7.78 -3.35
CA HIS A 113 9.07 8.91 -3.91
C HIS A 113 8.59 9.14 -5.35
N ASP A 114 7.62 10.04 -5.53
CA ASP A 114 7.55 10.80 -6.77
C ASP A 114 8.73 11.79 -6.71
N GLU A 115 9.93 11.35 -7.11
CA GLU A 115 10.90 12.33 -7.60
C GLU A 115 10.30 12.89 -8.90
N PRO A 116 10.06 14.20 -9.03
CA PRO A 116 9.82 14.77 -10.34
C PRO A 116 11.01 14.37 -11.21
N SER A 117 10.76 13.80 -12.38
CA SER A 117 11.84 13.47 -13.32
C SER A 117 12.71 14.71 -13.49
N ALA A 118 13.95 14.65 -13.00
CA ALA A 118 14.94 15.65 -13.29
C ALA A 118 15.07 15.69 -14.82
N SER A 119 14.51 16.73 -15.43
CA SER A 119 14.68 16.99 -16.84
C SER A 119 16.14 17.37 -17.05
N GLY A 120 16.90 16.47 -17.67
CA GLY A 120 18.26 16.68 -18.14
C GLY A 120 18.30 16.57 -19.66
#